data_AF-A0A5J9UVM1-F1
#
_entry.id   AF-A0A5J9UVM1-F1
#
_cell.length_a   1.000
_cell.length_b   1.000
_cell.length_c   1.000
_cell.angle_alpha   90.00
_cell.angle_beta   90.00
_cell.angle_gamma   90.00
#
_symmetry.space_group_name_H-M   'P 1'
#
loop_
_entity.id
_entity.type
_entity.pdbx_description
1 polymer ?
#
loop_
_entity_poly.entity_id
_entity_poly.type
_entity_poly.pdbx_seq_one_letter_code
_entity_poly.pdbx_strand_id
1 'polypeptide(L)'
;MASAAAARVRCVLVIKVSLPGCTSARRVLRIRPSPAWTPEEDARLALFAKDHAFRRWRRVAEGMPGRSSKQCRDRWRHHLARDVYHRPFTAGDDEELARLFRRHGGRWKEMSRAAHGRTSRIMRRRWKEIRGTDAILSKLWRPPPPTTTNLADIHLGASALPNLAPGLPCMPVF
;
A
#
# COMPACT_ATOMS: atom_id res chain seq x y z
N MET A 1 -3.48 40.46 16.73
CA MET A 1 -3.64 40.73 15.29
C MET A 1 -3.28 39.48 14.51
N ALA A 2 -3.97 39.28 13.37
CA ALA A 2 -3.88 38.17 12.39
C ALA A 2 -4.51 36.81 12.81
N SER A 3 -5.81 36.72 12.55
CA SER A 3 -6.61 35.49 12.49
C SER A 3 -6.21 34.65 11.27
N ALA A 4 -5.88 33.38 11.48
CA ALA A 4 -5.57 32.43 10.40
C ALA A 4 -6.85 32.00 9.68
N ALA A 5 -7.12 32.60 8.52
CA ALA A 5 -8.18 32.19 7.62
C ALA A 5 -7.84 30.81 7.02
N ALA A 6 -8.55 29.77 7.48
CA ALA A 6 -8.48 28.44 6.89
C ALA A 6 -9.00 28.48 5.45
N ALA A 7 -8.07 28.37 4.48
CA ALA A 7 -8.38 28.25 3.07
C ALA A 7 -9.24 26.99 2.83
N ARG A 8 -10.51 27.19 2.49
CA ARG A 8 -11.42 26.12 2.07
C ARG A 8 -11.09 25.71 0.64
N VAL A 9 -10.22 24.72 0.50
CA VAL A 9 -10.02 24.03 -0.78
C VAL A 9 -11.31 23.26 -1.11
N ARG A 10 -12.16 23.83 -1.96
CA ARG A 10 -13.34 23.13 -2.53
C ARG A 10 -12.88 22.18 -3.64
N CYS A 11 -12.38 21.01 -3.28
CA CYS A 11 -12.24 19.91 -4.24
C CYS A 11 -13.58 19.17 -4.35
N VAL A 12 -14.46 19.62 -5.23
CA VAL A 12 -15.62 18.83 -5.65
C VAL A 12 -15.17 17.95 -6.81
N LEU A 13 -14.78 16.70 -6.53
CA LEU A 13 -14.55 15.73 -7.59
C LEU A 13 -15.91 15.19 -8.05
N VAL A 14 -16.43 15.74 -9.14
CA VAL A 14 -17.65 15.25 -9.78
C VAL A 14 -17.29 14.05 -10.65
N ILE A 15 -17.50 12.83 -10.16
CA ILE A 15 -17.35 11.63 -10.98
C ILE A 15 -18.66 11.44 -11.79
N LYS A 16 -18.59 11.73 -13.09
CA LYS A 16 -19.72 11.60 -14.02
C LYS A 16 -19.78 10.16 -14.53
N VAL A 17 -20.42 9.26 -13.78
CA VAL A 17 -20.79 7.93 -14.31
C VAL A 17 -22.10 8.08 -15.07
N SER A 18 -22.11 7.74 -16.36
CA SER A 18 -23.31 7.63 -17.18
C SER A 18 -23.63 6.14 -17.34
N LEU A 19 -24.78 5.71 -16.85
CA LEU A 19 -25.34 4.38 -17.14
C LEU A 19 -26.80 4.59 -17.56
N PRO A 20 -27.21 4.17 -18.76
CA PRO A 20 -28.59 4.26 -19.21
C PRO A 20 -29.43 3.17 -18.54
N GLY A 21 -30.61 3.54 -18.03
CA GLY A 21 -31.66 2.57 -17.67
C GLY A 21 -32.02 2.40 -16.19
N CYS A 22 -31.40 3.12 -15.25
CA CYS A 22 -31.80 3.06 -13.84
C CYS A 22 -32.12 4.46 -13.30
N THR A 23 -33.40 4.72 -13.03
CA THR A 23 -33.91 5.93 -12.34
C THR A 23 -33.60 5.92 -10.84
N SER A 24 -32.46 5.35 -10.43
CA SER A 24 -31.99 5.49 -9.06
C SER A 24 -31.46 6.90 -8.87
N ALA A 25 -32.21 7.72 -8.13
CA ALA A 25 -31.84 9.08 -7.77
C ALA A 25 -30.37 9.12 -7.32
N ARG A 26 -29.54 9.87 -8.04
CA ARG A 26 -28.10 9.99 -7.80
C ARG A 26 -27.89 10.61 -6.41
N ARG A 27 -27.72 9.78 -5.37
CA ARG A 27 -27.40 10.26 -4.01
C ARG A 27 -26.01 10.88 -4.01
N VAL A 28 -25.94 12.20 -4.09
CA VAL A 28 -24.69 12.94 -3.91
C VAL A 28 -24.32 12.90 -2.43
N LEU A 29 -23.43 11.98 -2.06
CA LEU A 29 -22.88 11.93 -0.71
C LEU A 29 -21.91 13.11 -0.53
N ARG A 30 -22.28 14.08 0.32
CA ARG A 30 -21.36 15.13 0.77
C ARG A 30 -20.39 14.52 1.79
N ILE A 31 -19.25 14.04 1.29
CA ILE A 31 -18.17 13.53 2.15
C ILE A 31 -17.46 14.73 2.79
N ARG A 32 -17.64 14.93 4.10
CA ARG A 32 -16.81 15.86 4.87
C ARG A 32 -15.50 15.14 5.20
N PRO A 33 -14.34 15.60 4.68
CA PRO A 33 -13.06 15.02 5.06
C PRO A 33 -12.84 15.24 6.56
N SER A 34 -12.34 14.21 7.24
CA SER A 34 -12.03 14.35 8.66
C SER A 34 -10.91 15.35 8.89
N PRO A 35 -10.88 16.05 10.04
CA PRO A 35 -9.78 16.94 10.41
C PRO A 35 -8.41 16.24 10.33
N ALA A 36 -7.36 17.00 10.03
CA ALA A 36 -5.98 16.49 10.11
C ALA A 36 -5.65 16.10 11.55
N TRP A 37 -4.79 15.10 11.74
CA TRP A 37 -4.34 14.67 13.07
C TRP A 37 -3.29 15.64 13.60
N THR A 38 -3.45 16.10 14.84
CA THR A 38 -2.44 16.93 15.53
C THR A 38 -1.47 16.06 16.32
N PRO A 39 -0.24 16.53 16.60
CA PRO A 39 0.71 15.77 17.41
C PRO A 39 0.20 15.50 18.83
N GLU A 40 -0.62 16.39 19.40
CA GLU A 40 -1.25 16.19 20.71
C GLU A 40 -2.29 15.06 20.68
N GLU A 41 -3.07 14.98 19.60
CA GLU A 41 -4.00 13.87 19.38
C GLU A 41 -3.24 12.54 19.18
N ASP A 42 -2.11 12.56 18.46
CA ASP A 42 -1.29 11.37 18.25
C ASP A 42 -0.65 10.87 19.56
N ALA A 43 -0.13 11.78 20.40
CA ALA A 43 0.41 11.44 21.70
C ALA A 43 -0.65 10.81 22.61
N ARG A 44 -1.85 11.41 22.60
CA ARG A 44 -3.02 10.88 23.33
C ARG A 44 -3.43 9.51 22.81
N LEU A 45 -3.52 9.35 21.49
CA LEU A 45 -3.84 8.08 20.85
C LEU A 45 -2.81 7.00 21.22
N ALA A 46 -1.53 7.34 21.27
CA ALA A 46 -0.48 6.40 21.64
C ALA A 46 -0.59 5.94 23.10
N LEU A 47 -0.90 6.86 24.01
CA LEU A 47 -1.14 6.54 25.42
C LEU A 47 -2.33 5.59 25.59
N PHE A 48 -3.51 5.97 25.09
CA PHE A 48 -4.70 5.12 25.21
C PHE A 48 -4.56 3.79 24.47
N ALA A 49 -3.86 3.76 23.34
CA ALA A 49 -3.61 2.51 22.63
C ALA A 49 -2.73 1.56 23.45
N LYS A 50 -1.74 2.08 24.19
CA LYS A 50 -0.91 1.30 25.13
C LYS A 50 -1.76 0.76 26.27
N ASP A 51 -2.57 1.60 26.90
CA ASP A 51 -3.41 1.22 28.05
C ASP A 51 -4.46 0.15 27.70
N HIS A 52 -4.90 0.12 26.44
CA HIS A 52 -5.88 -0.82 25.93
C HIS A 52 -5.29 -1.93 25.04
N ALA A 53 -3.99 -2.19 25.16
CA ALA A 53 -3.25 -3.27 24.49
C ALA A 53 -3.45 -3.31 22.96
N PHE A 54 -3.58 -2.15 22.31
CA PHE A 54 -3.65 -1.96 20.86
C PHE A 54 -4.77 -2.73 20.13
N ARG A 55 -5.77 -3.24 20.87
CA ARG A 55 -6.84 -4.10 20.34
C ARG A 55 -8.23 -3.45 20.49
N ARG A 56 -8.47 -2.72 21.58
CA ARG A 56 -9.80 -2.22 21.95
C ARG A 56 -10.04 -0.78 21.47
N TRP A 57 -10.03 -0.58 20.15
CA TRP A 57 -10.19 0.74 19.51
C TRP A 57 -11.50 1.47 19.81
N ARG A 58 -12.55 0.75 20.22
CA ARG A 58 -13.80 1.36 20.67
C ARG A 58 -13.59 2.16 21.96
N ARG A 59 -12.91 1.58 22.96
CA ARG A 59 -12.57 2.25 24.22
C ARG A 59 -11.57 3.39 24.02
N VAL A 60 -10.59 3.18 23.14
CA VAL A 60 -9.64 4.25 22.75
C VAL A 60 -10.37 5.47 22.19
N ALA A 61 -11.43 5.27 21.40
CA ALA A 61 -12.20 6.37 20.82
C ALA A 61 -13.02 7.16 21.86
N GLU A 62 -13.39 6.56 22.99
CA GLU A 62 -14.08 7.26 24.08
C GLU A 62 -13.19 8.35 24.70
N GLY A 63 -11.87 8.14 24.70
CA GLY A 63 -10.87 9.15 25.12
C GLY A 63 -10.46 10.15 24.04
N MET A 64 -11.00 10.05 22.81
CA MET A 64 -10.61 10.84 21.65
C MET A 64 -11.81 11.66 21.12
N PRO A 65 -12.03 12.89 21.61
CA PRO A 65 -13.17 13.69 21.19
C PRO A 65 -13.11 14.00 19.69
N GLY A 66 -14.24 13.82 18.98
CA GLY A 66 -14.33 14.10 17.55
C GLY A 66 -13.65 13.09 16.63
N ARG A 67 -13.12 11.97 17.16
CA ARG A 67 -12.52 10.87 16.37
C ARG A 67 -13.30 9.59 16.57
N SER A 68 -13.53 8.86 15.48
CA SER A 68 -14.12 7.51 15.54
C SER A 68 -13.06 6.45 15.80
N SER A 69 -13.50 5.29 16.31
CA SER A 69 -12.66 4.11 16.52
C SER A 69 -11.94 3.64 15.26
N LYS A 70 -12.60 3.75 14.09
CA LYS A 70 -11.99 3.45 12.79
C LYS A 70 -10.82 4.39 12.49
N GLN A 71 -11.02 5.70 12.71
CA GLN A 71 -9.96 6.69 12.48
C GLN A 71 -8.77 6.46 13.41
N CYS A 72 -9.02 6.19 14.69
CA CYS A 72 -7.97 5.91 15.69
C CYS A 72 -7.13 4.69 15.28
N ARG A 73 -7.80 3.57 14.92
CA ARG A 73 -7.12 2.36 14.47
C ARG A 73 -6.29 2.58 13.21
N ASP A 74 -6.88 3.26 12.22
CA ASP A 74 -6.24 3.49 10.94
C ASP A 74 -5.04 4.44 11.09
N ARG A 75 -5.14 5.45 11.98
CA ARG A 75 -4.03 6.33 12.35
C ARG A 75 -2.88 5.52 12.97
N TRP A 76 -3.19 4.69 13.96
CA TRP A 76 -2.18 3.86 14.63
C TRP A 76 -1.46 2.94 13.65
N ARG A 77 -2.20 2.13 12.90
CA ARG A 77 -1.65 1.10 12.00
C ARG A 77 -0.79 1.65 10.87
N HIS A 78 -1.07 2.87 10.41
CA HIS A 78 -0.40 3.43 9.25
C HIS A 78 0.66 4.47 9.61
N HIS A 79 0.63 5.02 10.83
CA HIS A 79 1.46 6.18 11.17
C HIS A 79 2.13 6.15 12.55
N LEU A 80 1.60 5.42 13.55
CA LEU A 80 2.13 5.49 14.92
C LEU A 80 2.72 4.18 15.43
N ALA A 81 2.35 3.04 14.85
CA ALA A 81 2.89 1.75 15.28
C ALA A 81 4.42 1.72 15.06
N ARG A 82 5.16 1.19 16.05
CA ARG A 82 6.63 1.09 16.04
C ARG A 82 7.21 0.41 14.80
N ASP A 83 6.45 -0.52 14.24
CA ASP A 83 6.85 -1.27 13.05
C ASP A 83 6.80 -0.43 11.77
N VAL A 84 6.15 0.74 11.79
CA VAL A 84 6.04 1.61 10.61
C VAL A 84 7.33 2.39 10.45
N TYR A 85 8.06 2.08 9.38
CA TYR A 85 9.27 2.80 9.05
C TYR A 85 9.00 4.13 8.33
N HIS A 86 9.54 5.23 8.86
CA HIS A 86 9.23 6.60 8.41
C HIS A 86 10.33 7.29 7.57
N ARG A 87 11.41 6.61 7.19
CA ARG A 87 12.45 7.21 6.34
C ARG A 87 11.91 7.50 4.92
N PRO A 88 12.34 8.62 4.29
CA PRO A 88 12.19 8.82 2.84
C PRO A 88 12.63 7.61 2.02
N PHE A 89 12.03 7.42 0.84
CA PHE A 89 12.48 6.42 -0.11
C PHE A 89 13.79 6.87 -0.75
N THR A 90 14.76 5.96 -0.76
CA THR A 90 16.02 6.09 -1.49
C THR A 90 15.94 5.37 -2.84
N ALA A 91 16.89 5.61 -3.74
CA ALA A 91 16.96 4.89 -5.01
C ALA A 91 17.07 3.37 -4.81
N GLY A 92 17.85 2.91 -3.82
CA GLY A 92 17.95 1.49 -3.48
C GLY A 92 16.63 0.89 -2.98
N ASP A 93 15.83 1.68 -2.26
CA ASP A 93 14.48 1.24 -1.85
C ASP A 93 13.55 1.05 -3.05
N ASP A 94 13.68 1.90 -4.08
CA ASP A 94 12.89 1.81 -5.30
C ASP A 94 13.29 0.60 -6.14
N GLU A 95 14.59 0.27 -6.20
CA GLU A 95 15.11 -0.94 -6.83
C GLU A 95 14.57 -2.20 -6.16
N GLU A 96 14.60 -2.26 -4.83
CA GLU A 96 14.08 -3.39 -4.08
C GLU A 96 12.55 -3.50 -4.21
N LEU A 97 11.85 -2.37 -4.20
CA LEU A 97 10.41 -2.33 -4.45
C LEU A 97 10.07 -2.90 -5.85
N ALA A 98 10.85 -2.57 -6.88
CA ALA A 98 10.68 -3.10 -8.22
C ALA A 98 10.98 -4.60 -8.30
N ARG A 99 12.03 -5.07 -7.62
CA ARG A 99 12.36 -6.51 -7.52
C ARG A 99 11.23 -7.29 -6.85
N LEU A 100 10.73 -6.81 -5.72
CA LEU A 100 9.61 -7.44 -5.01
C LEU A 100 8.33 -7.40 -5.84
N PHE A 101 8.08 -6.33 -6.60
CA PHE A 101 6.92 -6.26 -7.48
C PHE A 101 7.00 -7.29 -8.61
N ARG A 102 8.18 -7.52 -9.20
CA ARG A 102 8.39 -8.60 -10.18
C ARG A 102 8.03 -9.97 -9.63
N ARG A 103 8.40 -10.24 -8.38
CA ARG A 103 8.14 -11.53 -7.72
C ARG A 103 6.67 -11.70 -7.29
N HIS A 104 6.05 -10.63 -6.78
CA HIS A 104 4.75 -10.71 -6.10
C HIS A 104 3.57 -10.12 -6.87
N GLY A 105 3.78 -9.44 -8.01
CA GLY A 105 2.72 -9.00 -8.92
C GLY A 105 1.63 -8.12 -8.31
N GLY A 106 1.97 -7.30 -7.31
CA GLY A 106 1.01 -6.43 -6.62
C GLY A 106 0.39 -7.00 -5.34
N ARG A 107 0.89 -8.13 -4.81
CA ARG A 107 0.59 -8.60 -3.45
C ARG A 107 1.29 -7.73 -2.40
N TRP A 108 0.81 -6.50 -2.24
CA TRP A 108 1.42 -5.46 -1.39
C TRP A 108 1.63 -5.85 0.06
N LYS A 109 0.76 -6.71 0.62
CA LYS A 109 0.91 -7.19 2.01
C LYS A 109 2.11 -8.13 2.16
N GLU A 110 2.36 -8.99 1.18
CA GLU A 110 3.54 -9.87 1.17
C GLU A 110 4.80 -9.06 0.94
N MET A 111 4.77 -8.15 -0.04
CA MET A 111 5.90 -7.24 -0.31
C MET A 111 6.27 -6.40 0.92
N SER A 112 5.26 -5.92 1.67
CA SER A 112 5.43 -5.14 2.90
C SER A 112 6.09 -5.93 4.04
N ARG A 113 5.84 -7.24 4.11
CA ARG A 113 6.54 -8.11 5.05
C ARG A 113 8.00 -8.35 4.64
N ALA A 114 8.26 -8.41 3.33
CA ALA A 114 9.60 -8.60 2.79
C ALA A 114 10.47 -7.32 2.83
N ALA A 115 9.87 -6.15 2.61
CA ALA A 115 10.57 -4.86 2.55
C ALA A 115 10.52 -4.11 3.88
N HIS A 116 11.51 -4.37 4.76
CA HIS A 116 11.97 -3.43 5.80
C HIS A 116 10.88 -2.76 6.68
N GLY A 117 9.77 -3.44 6.99
CA GLY A 117 8.72 -2.92 7.89
C GLY A 117 7.87 -1.77 7.33
N ARG A 118 7.96 -1.45 6.03
CA ARG A 118 7.10 -0.38 5.46
C ARG A 118 5.69 -0.87 5.24
N THR A 119 4.67 -0.05 5.52
CA THR A 119 3.26 -0.45 5.32
C THR A 119 2.91 -0.62 3.84
N SER A 120 2.07 -1.61 3.52
CA SER A 120 1.58 -1.85 2.15
C SER A 120 0.99 -0.62 1.44
N ARG A 121 0.40 0.31 2.21
CA ARG A 121 -0.14 1.59 1.68
C ARG A 121 0.97 2.48 1.14
N ILE A 122 2.07 2.60 1.87
CA ILE A 122 3.23 3.42 1.52
C ILE A 122 3.91 2.84 0.27
N MET A 123 4.12 1.51 0.24
CA MET A 123 4.71 0.84 -0.93
C MET A 123 3.87 1.03 -2.20
N ARG A 124 2.55 0.84 -2.13
CA ARG A 124 1.67 1.06 -3.28
C ARG A 124 1.69 2.51 -3.76
N ARG A 125 1.74 3.46 -2.81
CA ARG A 125 1.85 4.88 -3.14
C ARG A 125 3.17 5.16 -3.86
N ARG A 126 4.29 4.74 -3.29
CA ARG A 126 5.61 4.92 -3.90
C ARG A 126 5.69 4.30 -5.27
N TRP A 127 5.14 3.08 -5.43
CA TRP A 127 5.06 2.42 -6.73
C TRP A 127 4.32 3.26 -7.78
N LYS A 128 3.23 3.93 -7.40
CA LYS A 128 2.53 4.85 -8.33
C LYS A 128 3.36 6.07 -8.69
N GLU A 129 4.09 6.63 -7.72
CA GLU A 129 4.97 7.78 -7.93
C GLU A 129 6.09 7.43 -8.91
N ILE A 130 6.80 6.31 -8.68
CA ILE A 130 7.88 5.89 -9.58
C ILE A 130 7.37 5.39 -10.93
N ARG A 131 6.15 4.80 -10.97
CA ARG A 131 5.58 4.33 -12.23
C ARG A 131 5.12 5.44 -13.17
N GLY A 132 4.80 6.61 -12.64
CA GLY A 132 4.48 7.79 -13.44
C GLY A 132 5.71 8.41 -14.09
N THR A 133 6.90 8.13 -13.57
CA THR A 133 8.18 8.62 -14.07
C THR A 133 8.84 7.53 -14.92
N ASP A 134 8.45 7.46 -16.20
CA ASP A 134 8.85 6.42 -17.17
C ASP A 134 10.38 6.20 -17.26
N ALA A 135 11.18 7.22 -16.99
CA ALA A 135 12.65 7.14 -16.97
C ALA A 135 13.22 6.23 -15.86
N ILE A 136 12.58 6.14 -14.69
CA ILE A 136 13.06 5.30 -13.57
C ILE A 136 12.63 3.85 -13.80
N LEU A 137 11.38 3.64 -14.24
CA LEU A 137 10.92 2.32 -14.61
C LEU A 137 11.70 1.74 -15.80
N SER A 138 11.95 2.50 -16.86
CA SER A 138 12.67 1.96 -18.03
C SER A 138 14.09 1.49 -17.68
N LYS A 139 14.73 2.12 -16.68
CA LYS A 139 16.03 1.69 -16.14
C LYS A 139 15.92 0.46 -15.22
N LEU A 140 14.89 0.38 -14.38
CA LEU A 140 14.77 -0.62 -13.30
C LEU A 140 13.85 -1.82 -13.63
N TRP A 141 12.99 -1.65 -14.62
CA TRP A 141 11.95 -2.57 -15.07
C TRP A 141 12.06 -2.74 -16.59
N ARG A 142 12.71 -3.83 -17.00
CA ARG A 142 12.49 -4.40 -18.33
C ARG A 142 11.51 -5.56 -18.13
N PRO A 143 10.33 -5.57 -18.76
CA PRO A 143 9.52 -6.78 -18.78
C PRO A 143 10.40 -7.90 -19.37
N PRO A 144 10.30 -9.15 -18.89
CA PRO A 144 10.92 -10.25 -19.61
C PRO A 144 10.44 -10.18 -21.06
N PRO A 145 11.33 -10.37 -22.06
CA PRO A 145 10.86 -10.42 -23.44
C PRO A 145 9.70 -11.41 -23.48
N PRO A 146 8.61 -11.10 -24.21
CA PRO A 146 7.58 -12.10 -24.42
C PRO A 146 8.32 -13.34 -24.89
N THR A 147 8.19 -14.45 -24.18
CA THR A 147 8.68 -15.74 -24.67
C THR A 147 7.95 -15.95 -25.98
N THR A 148 8.60 -15.55 -27.07
CA THR A 148 8.32 -16.09 -28.39
C THR A 148 8.68 -17.54 -28.27
N THR A 149 7.77 -18.33 -27.71
CA THR A 149 7.70 -19.75 -28.02
C THR A 149 7.46 -19.76 -29.52
N ASN A 150 8.56 -19.82 -30.27
CA ASN A 150 8.49 -19.94 -31.70
C ASN A 150 7.78 -21.26 -31.92
N LEU A 151 6.63 -21.25 -32.59
CA LEU A 151 5.90 -22.48 -32.93
C LEU A 151 6.78 -23.44 -33.76
N ALA A 152 7.89 -22.95 -34.32
CA ALA A 152 8.92 -23.73 -34.98
C ALA A 152 9.80 -24.60 -34.03
N ASP A 153 9.87 -24.30 -32.73
CA ASP A 153 10.69 -25.08 -31.77
C ASP A 153 10.00 -26.36 -31.26
N ILE A 154 8.80 -26.68 -31.76
CA ILE A 154 8.05 -27.89 -31.39
C ILE A 154 8.48 -29.12 -32.23
N HIS A 155 9.40 -28.98 -33.22
CA HIS A 155 9.70 -30.10 -34.13
C HIS A 155 11.17 -30.52 -34.28
N LEU A 156 12.04 -30.27 -33.30
CA LEU A 156 13.35 -30.94 -33.30
C LEU A 156 13.81 -31.24 -31.87
N GLY A 157 13.93 -32.53 -31.55
CA GLY A 157 14.73 -32.98 -30.40
C GLY A 157 13.98 -33.70 -29.28
N ALA A 158 13.36 -34.84 -29.61
CA ALA A 158 13.52 -36.00 -28.74
C ALA A 158 15.04 -36.25 -28.57
N SER A 159 15.47 -36.60 -27.35
CA SER A 159 16.83 -36.99 -26.92
C SER A 159 17.66 -35.87 -26.27
N ALA A 160 17.50 -35.72 -24.94
CA ALA A 160 18.60 -35.69 -23.96
C ALA A 160 18.09 -35.12 -22.62
N LEU A 161 17.64 -36.01 -21.74
CA LEU A 161 17.68 -35.75 -20.30
C LEU A 161 19.07 -36.18 -19.80
N PRO A 162 19.84 -35.30 -19.15
CA PRO A 162 20.79 -35.75 -18.15
C PRO A 162 20.30 -35.37 -16.75
N ASN A 163 19.96 -36.44 -16.04
CA ASN A 163 20.06 -36.64 -14.59
C ASN A 163 19.42 -35.62 -13.65
N LEU A 164 18.25 -36.04 -13.17
CA LEU A 164 17.82 -35.90 -11.79
C LEU A 164 18.95 -36.33 -10.83
N ALA A 165 19.30 -35.47 -9.88
CA ALA A 165 19.88 -35.91 -8.62
C ALA A 165 19.01 -35.39 -7.45
N PRO A 166 18.83 -36.18 -6.38
CA PRO A 166 17.77 -36.02 -5.39
C PRO A 166 18.26 -35.46 -4.03
N GLY A 167 17.34 -34.94 -3.20
CA GLY A 167 17.54 -34.68 -1.76
C GLY A 167 17.58 -33.19 -1.38
N LEU A 168 16.45 -32.59 -0.99
CA LEU A 168 15.96 -32.34 0.40
C LEU A 168 16.58 -31.09 1.08
N PRO A 169 15.92 -30.44 2.08
CA PRO A 169 14.58 -30.63 2.62
C PRO A 169 13.70 -29.36 2.66
N CYS A 170 12.38 -29.57 2.74
CA CYS A 170 11.43 -28.58 3.27
C CYS A 170 11.88 -28.11 4.66
N MET A 171 11.98 -26.80 4.87
CA MET A 171 12.04 -26.22 6.21
C MET A 171 10.63 -25.77 6.65
N PRO A 172 10.21 -26.10 7.88
CA PRO A 172 8.89 -25.76 8.39
C PRO A 172 8.77 -24.27 8.69
N VAL A 173 7.60 -23.73 8.35
CA VAL A 173 7.15 -22.43 8.82
C VAL A 173 6.71 -22.62 10.28
N PHE A 174 7.47 -22.05 11.22
CA PHE A 174 6.97 -21.67 12.55
C PHE A 174 6.73 -20.17 12.58
#